data_AF-A0A8H7ZVP4-F1
#
_entry.id   AF-A0A8H7ZVP4-F1
#
_cell.length_a   1.000
_cell.length_b   1.000
_cell.length_c   1.000
_cell.angle_alpha   90.00
_cell.angle_beta   90.00
_cell.angle_gamma   90.00
#
_symmetry.space_group_name_H-M   'P 1'
#
loop_
_entity.id
_entity.type
_entity.pdbx_description
1 polymer ?
#
loop_
_entity_poly.entity_id
_entity_poly.type
_entity_poly.pdbx_seq_one_letter_code
_entity_poly.pdbx_strand_id
1 'polypeptide(L)'
;MSAEERKQGGSEAATEAESAGDDSEVLDDEPRNILSGLIAQLRKGMDLHRVTLPTFVLEPRSMTERITDFMSHPQLIHDTSLKDDPVTRFVDVLRYYLSGWHIKPKGVKKPYNPILGEHFRCRWQFQDGTEALFVSEQVSHHPPVSAYYYASPENNLTVVGEMRPKSKFLGNSAATVMEGFTHIEFTNRPGEEYVVSLPTVYVRGILFGTM
;
A
#
# COMPACT_ATOMS: atom_id res chain seq x y z
N MET A 1 39.88 37.15 -39.01
CA MET A 1 39.29 37.08 -37.65
C MET A 1 38.03 36.25 -37.77
N SER A 2 38.07 35.06 -37.16
CA SER A 2 37.02 34.05 -37.16
C SER A 2 35.76 34.54 -36.43
N ALA A 3 34.60 34.14 -36.92
CA ALA A 3 33.39 34.02 -36.11
C ALA A 3 32.77 32.66 -36.42
N GLU A 4 32.77 31.80 -35.41
CA GLU A 4 32.35 30.40 -35.44
C GLU A 4 30.84 30.24 -35.66
N GLU A 5 30.48 29.25 -36.47
CA GLU A 5 29.17 28.63 -36.53
C GLU A 5 28.87 27.92 -35.20
N ARG A 6 27.86 28.38 -34.45
CA ARG A 6 27.24 27.58 -33.38
C ARG A 6 26.07 26.79 -33.95
N LYS A 7 26.30 25.48 -34.13
CA LYS A 7 25.26 24.47 -34.32
C LYS A 7 24.25 24.53 -33.17
N GLN A 8 22.98 24.71 -33.52
CA GLN A 8 21.84 24.32 -32.69
C GLN A 8 21.83 22.79 -32.58
N GLY A 9 21.85 22.28 -31.35
CA GLY A 9 21.77 20.86 -31.06
C GLY A 9 21.68 20.66 -29.55
N GLY A 10 20.44 20.64 -29.03
CA GLY A 10 20.20 20.40 -27.62
C GLY A 10 18.93 21.07 -27.12
N SER A 11 17.76 20.59 -27.53
CA SER A 11 16.48 21.01 -26.91
C SER A 11 15.38 19.95 -26.96
N GLU A 12 15.71 18.65 -27.07
CA GLU A 12 14.69 17.58 -27.06
C GLU A 12 14.79 16.62 -25.87
N ALA A 13 15.86 16.66 -25.07
CA ALA A 13 16.00 15.77 -23.91
C ALA A 13 15.46 16.34 -22.59
N ALA A 14 15.09 17.62 -22.55
CA ALA A 14 14.72 18.30 -21.30
C ALA A 14 13.21 18.34 -21.03
N THR A 15 12.37 17.89 -21.97
CA THR A 15 10.92 18.12 -21.91
C THR A 15 10.11 16.89 -21.46
N GLU A 16 10.73 15.72 -21.31
CA GLU A 16 10.04 14.51 -20.82
C GLU A 16 10.12 14.33 -19.29
N ALA A 17 11.00 15.06 -18.60
CA ALA A 17 11.23 14.90 -17.17
C ALA A 17 10.15 15.55 -16.27
N GLU A 18 9.30 16.43 -16.80
CA GLU A 18 8.34 17.21 -15.99
C GLU A 18 6.93 16.60 -15.88
N SER A 19 6.70 15.37 -16.37
CA SER A 19 5.39 14.68 -16.26
C SER A 19 5.39 13.40 -15.43
N ALA A 20 6.52 13.03 -14.82
CA ALA A 20 6.60 11.90 -13.92
C ALA A 20 5.84 12.24 -12.62
N GLY A 21 4.60 11.77 -12.49
CA GLY A 21 3.87 11.85 -11.21
C GLY A 21 4.67 11.18 -10.09
N ASP A 22 4.37 11.53 -8.83
CA ASP A 22 5.03 10.99 -7.60
C ASP A 22 4.99 9.44 -7.50
N ASP A 23 4.20 8.82 -8.37
CA ASP A 23 3.96 7.39 -8.51
C ASP A 23 4.95 6.66 -9.43
N SER A 24 5.87 7.39 -10.05
CA SER A 24 6.80 6.85 -11.03
C SER A 24 8.26 6.96 -10.59
N GLU A 25 9.03 5.90 -10.79
CA GLU A 25 10.45 5.82 -10.46
C GLU A 25 11.24 5.35 -11.68
N VAL A 26 12.09 6.24 -12.21
CA VAL A 26 13.09 5.86 -13.21
C VAL A 26 14.28 5.29 -12.45
N LEU A 27 14.46 3.97 -12.56
CA LEU A 27 15.65 3.33 -12.00
C LEU A 27 16.88 3.61 -12.86
N ASP A 28 18.00 3.85 -12.18
CA ASP A 28 19.34 3.88 -12.78
C ASP A 28 19.70 2.52 -13.42
N ASP A 29 20.73 2.52 -14.28
CA ASP A 29 21.10 1.37 -15.11
C ASP A 29 21.48 0.13 -14.28
N GLU A 30 22.15 0.30 -13.14
CA GLU A 30 22.55 -0.83 -12.29
C GLU A 30 21.35 -1.54 -11.63
N PRO A 31 20.45 -0.86 -10.90
CA PRO A 31 19.20 -1.46 -10.41
C PRO A 31 18.35 -2.09 -11.53
N ARG A 32 18.29 -1.45 -12.70
CA ARG A 32 17.56 -1.96 -13.87
C ARG A 32 18.15 -3.27 -14.40
N ASN A 33 19.48 -3.37 -14.46
CA ASN A 33 20.17 -4.59 -14.89
C ASN A 33 19.95 -5.75 -13.91
N ILE A 34 19.98 -5.47 -12.60
CA ILE A 34 19.69 -6.48 -11.56
C ILE A 34 18.26 -7.00 -11.70
N LEU A 35 17.27 -6.10 -11.84
CA LEU A 35 15.87 -6.50 -12.05
C LEU A 35 15.71 -7.30 -13.34
N SER A 36 16.33 -6.87 -14.44
CA SER A 36 16.27 -7.58 -15.73
C SER A 36 16.80 -9.01 -15.61
N GLY A 37 17.94 -9.21 -14.93
CA GLY A 37 18.51 -10.53 -14.69
C GLY A 37 17.64 -11.44 -13.83
N LEU A 38 16.94 -10.88 -12.85
CA LEU A 38 15.97 -11.60 -12.01
C LEU A 38 14.72 -11.96 -12.82
N ILE A 39 14.18 -11.02 -13.59
CA ILE A 39 12.97 -11.21 -14.38
C ILE A 39 13.17 -12.22 -15.51
N ALA A 40 14.37 -12.29 -16.09
CA ALA A 40 14.73 -13.31 -17.09
C ALA A 40 14.57 -14.75 -16.57
N GLN A 41 14.58 -14.96 -15.25
CA GLN A 41 14.36 -16.26 -14.60
C GLN A 41 12.87 -16.54 -14.31
N LEU A 42 11.99 -15.54 -14.47
CA LEU A 42 10.58 -15.66 -14.15
C LEU A 42 9.76 -16.15 -15.34
N ARG A 43 8.74 -16.98 -15.05
CA ARG A 43 7.71 -17.36 -16.02
C ARG A 43 6.42 -16.63 -15.72
N LYS A 44 5.66 -16.26 -16.77
CA LYS A 44 4.35 -15.62 -16.60
C LYS A 44 3.44 -16.50 -15.74
N GLY A 45 2.80 -15.90 -14.74
CA GLY A 45 1.94 -16.57 -13.76
C GLY A 45 2.67 -17.10 -12.53
N MET A 46 4.00 -16.99 -12.47
CA MET A 46 4.77 -17.45 -11.32
C MET A 46 4.49 -16.60 -10.07
N ASP A 47 4.44 -17.29 -8.92
CA ASP A 47 4.29 -16.69 -7.60
C ASP A 47 5.59 -15.97 -7.20
N LEU A 48 5.49 -14.66 -6.95
CA LEU A 48 6.62 -13.81 -6.59
C LEU A 48 6.98 -13.87 -5.11
N HIS A 49 6.16 -14.46 -4.23
CA HIS A 49 6.52 -14.56 -2.80
C HIS A 49 7.70 -15.49 -2.54
N ARG A 50 7.98 -16.41 -3.47
CA ARG A 50 9.12 -17.34 -3.41
C ARG A 50 10.38 -16.76 -4.05
N VAL A 51 10.32 -15.54 -4.57
CA VAL A 51 11.42 -14.88 -5.25
C VAL A 51 11.94 -13.75 -4.36
N THR A 52 13.23 -13.81 -4.01
CA THR A 52 13.88 -12.74 -3.25
C THR A 52 14.07 -11.52 -4.16
N LEU A 53 13.35 -10.45 -3.87
CA LEU A 53 13.50 -9.18 -4.57
C LEU A 53 14.70 -8.38 -4.01
N PRO A 54 15.37 -7.55 -4.82
CA PRO A 54 16.45 -6.68 -4.34
C PRO A 54 15.97 -5.67 -3.29
N THR A 55 16.86 -5.24 -2.40
CA THR A 55 16.51 -4.33 -1.31
C THR A 55 16.07 -2.95 -1.77
N PHE A 56 16.52 -2.48 -2.94
CA PHE A 56 16.12 -1.16 -3.47
C PHE A 56 14.64 -1.09 -3.90
N VAL A 57 13.93 -2.22 -4.03
CA VAL A 57 12.47 -2.21 -4.26
C VAL A 57 11.66 -2.35 -2.96
N LEU A 58 12.32 -2.31 -1.80
CA LEU A 58 11.67 -2.44 -0.50
C LEU A 58 11.53 -1.07 0.20
N GLU A 59 10.40 -0.87 0.88
CA GLU A 59 10.25 0.23 1.85
C GLU A 59 10.74 -0.22 3.24
N PRO A 60 11.19 0.70 4.11
CA PRO A 60 11.75 0.37 5.43
C PRO A 60 10.66 0.00 6.47
N ARG A 61 9.55 -0.61 6.05
CA ARG A 61 8.45 -1.03 6.91
C ARG A 61 8.02 -2.45 6.57
N SER A 62 7.67 -3.21 7.59
CA SER A 62 7.05 -4.53 7.44
C SER A 62 5.57 -4.41 7.10
N MET A 63 4.98 -5.43 6.47
CA MET A 63 3.54 -5.43 6.21
C MET A 63 2.71 -5.25 7.50
N THR A 64 3.18 -5.81 8.62
CA THR A 64 2.57 -5.68 9.95
C THR A 64 2.40 -4.21 10.37
N GLU A 65 3.36 -3.35 10.04
CA GLU A 65 3.30 -1.90 10.25
C GLU A 65 2.55 -1.19 9.11
N ARG A 66 2.79 -1.57 7.85
CA ARG A 66 2.22 -0.90 6.66
C ARG A 66 0.69 -0.87 6.66
N ILE A 67 0.04 -1.86 7.29
CA ILE A 67 -1.42 -1.88 7.47
C ILE A 67 -1.94 -0.59 8.12
N THR A 68 -1.17 0.03 9.02
CA THR A 68 -1.57 1.26 9.74
C THR A 68 -1.81 2.46 8.84
N ASP A 69 -1.31 2.44 7.59
CA ASP A 69 -1.59 3.50 6.62
C ASP A 69 -3.09 3.57 6.28
N PHE A 70 -3.82 2.45 6.37
CA PHE A 70 -5.28 2.43 6.22
C PHE A 70 -6.02 3.06 7.42
N MET A 71 -5.32 3.33 8.52
CA MET A 71 -5.86 3.95 9.75
C MET A 71 -5.32 5.38 9.96
N SER A 72 -4.81 6.03 8.92
CA SER A 72 -4.18 7.36 9.05
C SER A 72 -5.17 8.53 9.13
N HIS A 73 -6.45 8.32 8.79
CA HIS A 73 -7.49 9.35 8.88
C HIS A 73 -8.67 8.91 9.77
N PRO A 74 -8.45 8.50 11.02
CA PRO A 74 -9.49 7.93 11.87
C PRO A 74 -10.58 8.96 12.21
N GLN A 75 -10.26 10.26 12.18
CA GLN A 75 -11.23 11.35 12.34
C GLN A 75 -12.37 11.34 11.31
N LEU A 76 -12.20 10.66 10.16
CA LEU A 76 -13.25 10.56 9.14
C LEU A 76 -14.38 9.61 9.54
N ILE A 77 -14.19 8.79 10.58
CA ILE A 77 -15.12 7.73 10.99
C ILE A 77 -15.57 7.81 12.46
N HIS A 78 -14.90 8.58 13.33
CA HIS A 78 -15.21 8.64 14.77
C HIS A 78 -16.68 8.98 15.07
N ASP A 79 -17.24 10.02 14.43
CA ASP A 79 -18.62 10.46 14.69
C ASP A 79 -19.66 9.73 13.82
N THR A 80 -19.22 8.82 12.96
CA THR A 80 -20.12 8.15 12.00
C THR A 80 -21.22 7.40 12.72
N SER A 81 -20.91 6.72 13.83
CA SER A 81 -21.90 5.99 14.62
C SER A 81 -23.01 6.88 15.22
N LEU A 82 -22.75 8.17 15.40
CA LEU A 82 -23.71 9.11 16.01
C LEU A 82 -24.74 9.63 15.00
N LYS A 83 -24.55 9.39 13.70
CA LYS A 83 -25.45 9.87 12.65
C LYS A 83 -26.64 8.94 12.52
N ASP A 84 -27.86 9.48 12.40
CA ASP A 84 -29.09 8.68 12.31
C ASP A 84 -29.31 8.04 10.94
N ASP A 85 -28.96 8.74 9.86
CA ASP A 85 -29.17 8.27 8.50
C ASP A 85 -28.14 7.18 8.11
N PRO A 86 -28.58 5.94 7.78
CA PRO A 86 -27.68 4.85 7.41
C PRO A 86 -26.90 5.13 6.11
N VAL A 87 -27.46 5.90 5.17
CA VAL A 87 -26.77 6.23 3.92
C VAL A 87 -25.58 7.14 4.19
N THR A 88 -25.77 8.16 5.04
CA THR A 88 -24.69 9.04 5.48
C THR A 88 -23.58 8.25 6.18
N ARG A 89 -23.93 7.29 7.05
CA ARG A 89 -22.92 6.43 7.70
C ARG A 89 -22.13 5.59 6.70
N PHE A 90 -22.82 4.98 5.74
CA PHE A 90 -22.17 4.22 4.66
C PHE A 90 -21.19 5.09 3.85
N VAL A 91 -21.58 6.32 3.51
CA VAL A 91 -20.71 7.26 2.78
C VAL A 91 -19.47 7.64 3.60
N ASP A 92 -19.59 7.81 4.91
CA ASP A 92 -18.43 8.08 5.77
C ASP A 92 -17.47 6.89 5.83
N VAL A 93 -17.98 5.67 6.00
CA VAL A 93 -17.16 4.44 5.99
C VAL A 93 -16.42 4.33 4.65
N LEU A 94 -17.09 4.60 3.54
CA LEU A 94 -16.46 4.62 2.22
C LEU A 94 -15.37 5.71 2.12
N ARG A 95 -15.64 6.92 2.63
CA ARG A 95 -14.67 8.02 2.63
C ARG A 95 -13.43 7.67 3.46
N TYR A 96 -13.62 7.13 4.66
CA TYR A 96 -12.55 6.63 5.52
C TYR A 96 -11.72 5.58 4.79
N TYR A 97 -12.36 4.56 4.20
CA TYR A 97 -11.67 3.50 3.48
C TYR A 97 -10.82 4.04 2.31
N LEU A 98 -11.37 4.92 1.48
CA LEU A 98 -10.67 5.48 0.32
C LEU A 98 -9.51 6.41 0.72
N SER A 99 -9.57 7.02 1.90
CA SER A 99 -8.55 7.96 2.37
C SER A 99 -7.17 7.32 2.59
N GLY A 100 -7.09 6.02 2.88
CA GLY A 100 -5.82 5.35 3.19
C GLY A 100 -4.94 5.02 1.98
N TRP A 101 -5.48 5.04 0.77
CA TRP A 101 -4.78 4.52 -0.43
C TRP A 101 -3.73 5.45 -1.02
N HIS A 102 -3.79 6.74 -0.72
CA HIS A 102 -2.83 7.71 -1.22
C HIS A 102 -1.53 7.72 -0.41
N ILE A 103 -1.51 7.10 0.77
CA ILE A 103 -0.34 7.02 1.63
C ILE A 103 0.57 5.93 1.07
N LYS A 104 1.66 6.35 0.47
CA LYS A 104 2.65 5.45 -0.13
C LYS A 104 4.04 6.08 -0.12
N PRO A 105 5.09 5.25 -0.08
CA PRO A 105 6.45 5.74 -0.28
C PRO A 105 6.57 6.34 -1.69
N LYS A 106 7.52 7.27 -1.86
CA LYS A 106 7.91 7.75 -3.17
C LYS A 106 8.46 6.60 -4.01
N GLY A 107 8.02 6.51 -5.26
CA GLY A 107 8.41 5.46 -6.17
C GLY A 107 7.80 4.09 -5.86
N VAL A 108 8.32 3.05 -6.52
CA VAL A 108 7.72 1.72 -6.51
C VAL A 108 8.41 0.86 -5.45
N LYS A 109 7.88 0.90 -4.23
CA LYS A 109 8.39 0.11 -3.09
C LYS A 109 7.32 -0.85 -2.55
N LYS A 110 7.77 -2.02 -2.10
CA LYS A 110 6.98 -3.05 -1.41
C LYS A 110 7.41 -3.15 0.06
N PRO A 111 6.50 -3.35 1.02
CA PRO A 111 6.89 -3.63 2.41
C PRO A 111 7.63 -4.96 2.54
N TYR A 112 8.40 -5.11 3.62
CA TYR A 112 9.00 -6.40 3.97
C TYR A 112 7.91 -7.47 4.15
N ASN A 113 8.20 -8.68 3.69
CA ASN A 113 7.38 -9.86 3.97
C ASN A 113 7.65 -10.30 5.41
N PRO A 114 6.67 -10.18 6.34
CA PRO A 114 6.93 -10.45 7.75
C PRO A 114 7.31 -11.92 8.00
N ILE A 115 8.12 -12.15 9.02
CA ILE A 115 8.39 -13.52 9.51
C ILE A 115 7.18 -14.05 10.29
N LEU A 116 7.05 -15.38 10.41
CA LEU A 116 5.96 -15.98 11.20
C LEU A 116 6.05 -15.53 12.68
N GLY A 117 4.92 -15.07 13.23
CA GLY A 117 4.83 -14.56 14.60
C GLY A 117 5.39 -13.15 14.81
N GLU A 118 5.83 -12.47 13.73
CA GLU A 118 6.15 -11.05 13.81
C GLU A 118 4.89 -10.26 14.17
N HIS A 119 5.02 -9.32 15.10
CA HIS A 119 3.91 -8.49 15.54
C HIS A 119 4.30 -7.02 15.56
N PHE A 120 3.33 -6.16 15.26
CA PHE A 120 3.46 -4.71 15.37
C PHE A 120 2.36 -4.16 16.27
N ARG A 121 2.69 -3.17 17.08
CA ARG A 121 1.76 -2.52 18.01
C ARG A 121 2.01 -1.03 18.02
N CYS A 122 0.95 -0.25 17.91
CA CYS A 122 1.01 1.18 18.08
C CYS A 122 -0.28 1.72 18.71
N ARG A 123 -0.26 3.01 19.01
CA ARG A 123 -1.43 3.73 19.49
C ARG A 123 -1.48 5.11 18.86
N TRP A 124 -2.69 5.62 18.69
CA TRP A 124 -2.95 7.02 18.34
C TRP A 124 -3.42 7.74 19.60
N GLN A 125 -2.94 8.96 19.78
CA GLN A 125 -3.45 9.90 20.77
C GLN A 125 -4.11 11.04 20.01
N PHE A 126 -5.41 11.23 20.22
CA PHE A 126 -6.18 12.25 19.54
C PHE A 126 -6.22 13.56 20.34
N GLN A 127 -6.55 14.66 19.66
CA GLN A 127 -6.56 16.00 20.28
C GLN A 127 -7.66 16.15 21.34
N ASP A 128 -8.73 15.38 21.24
CA ASP A 128 -9.83 15.32 22.22
C ASP A 128 -9.48 14.46 23.46
N GLY A 129 -8.27 13.90 23.52
CA GLY A 129 -7.80 13.05 24.61
C GLY A 129 -8.22 11.58 24.51
N THR A 130 -8.97 11.20 23.47
CA THR A 130 -9.27 9.79 23.19
C THR A 130 -8.05 9.09 22.59
N GLU A 131 -8.02 7.76 22.66
CA GLU A 131 -6.95 6.96 22.09
C GLU A 131 -7.50 5.87 21.16
N ALA A 132 -6.62 5.34 20.31
CA ALA A 132 -6.87 4.10 19.60
C ALA A 132 -5.66 3.18 19.70
N LEU A 133 -5.90 1.88 19.73
CA LEU A 133 -4.89 0.83 19.82
C LEU A 133 -4.90 0.03 18.52
N PHE A 134 -3.72 -0.34 18.04
CA PHE A 134 -3.57 -1.28 16.93
C PHE A 134 -2.58 -2.38 17.29
N VAL A 135 -2.94 -3.60 16.91
CA VAL A 135 -2.10 -4.79 16.96
C VAL A 135 -2.21 -5.52 15.64
N SER A 136 -1.10 -5.95 15.09
CA SER A 136 -1.06 -6.90 13.98
C SER A 136 -0.08 -8.02 14.25
N GLU A 137 -0.33 -9.18 13.65
CA GLU A 137 0.54 -10.35 13.72
C GLU A 137 0.58 -11.09 12.38
N GLN A 138 1.76 -11.54 12.00
CA GLN A 138 1.93 -12.48 10.89
C GLN A 138 1.57 -13.90 11.34
N VAL A 139 0.31 -14.27 11.14
CA VAL A 139 -0.25 -15.57 11.58
C VAL A 139 0.09 -16.73 10.64
N SER A 140 0.57 -16.45 9.42
CA SER A 140 1.05 -17.47 8.48
C SER A 140 2.11 -16.90 7.54
N HIS A 141 3.13 -17.68 7.17
CA HIS A 141 4.17 -17.27 6.22
C HIS A 141 4.03 -17.92 4.83
N HIS A 142 3.47 -19.13 4.77
CA HIS A 142 3.27 -19.88 3.52
C HIS A 142 1.87 -20.53 3.48
N PRO A 143 0.84 -19.83 2.95
CA PRO A 143 0.89 -18.49 2.34
C PRO A 143 1.01 -17.36 3.37
N PRO A 144 1.47 -16.15 2.98
CA PRO A 144 1.57 -15.01 3.89
C PRO A 144 0.17 -14.50 4.29
N VAL A 145 -0.07 -14.42 5.60
CA VAL A 145 -1.29 -13.84 6.19
C VAL A 145 -0.90 -12.98 7.39
N SER A 146 -1.32 -11.72 7.37
CA SER A 146 -1.22 -10.81 8.52
C SER A 146 -2.63 -10.53 9.05
N ALA A 147 -2.90 -10.83 10.32
CA ALA A 147 -4.13 -10.44 10.99
C ALA A 147 -3.92 -9.12 11.73
N TYR A 148 -4.97 -8.30 11.86
CA TYR A 148 -4.90 -7.04 12.59
C TYR A 148 -6.19 -6.72 13.33
N TYR A 149 -6.03 -5.95 14.40
CA TYR A 149 -7.08 -5.44 15.26
C TYR A 149 -6.79 -3.99 15.60
N TYR A 150 -7.77 -3.12 15.34
CA TYR A 150 -7.78 -1.72 15.75
C TYR A 150 -9.01 -1.46 16.61
N ALA A 151 -8.84 -0.73 17.71
CA ALA A 151 -9.94 -0.33 18.57
C ALA A 151 -9.78 1.11 19.04
N SER A 152 -10.87 1.87 18.96
CA SER A 152 -11.05 3.15 19.64
C SER A 152 -12.34 3.09 20.46
N PRO A 153 -12.26 2.60 21.72
CA PRO A 153 -13.42 2.35 22.56
C PRO A 153 -14.28 3.60 22.80
N GLU A 154 -13.65 4.76 23.03
CA GLU A 154 -14.31 6.04 23.29
C GLU A 154 -15.09 6.54 22.07
N ASN A 155 -14.64 6.16 20.86
CA ASN A 155 -15.28 6.48 19.59
C ASN A 155 -16.21 5.36 19.09
N ASN A 156 -16.48 4.35 19.92
CA ASN A 156 -17.30 3.18 19.60
C ASN A 156 -16.86 2.46 18.32
N LEU A 157 -15.56 2.39 18.02
CA LEU A 157 -15.07 1.88 16.74
C LEU A 157 -14.15 0.68 16.95
N THR A 158 -14.43 -0.40 16.22
CA THR A 158 -13.51 -1.52 16.06
C THR A 158 -13.31 -1.85 14.59
N VAL A 159 -12.08 -2.20 14.23
CA VAL A 159 -11.71 -2.62 12.88
C VAL A 159 -10.86 -3.88 13.00
N VAL A 160 -11.33 -4.97 12.40
CA VAL A 160 -10.64 -6.27 12.42
C VAL A 160 -10.44 -6.72 10.99
N GLY A 161 -9.31 -7.34 10.70
CA GLY A 161 -9.15 -7.89 9.36
C GLY A 161 -7.93 -8.73 9.17
N GLU A 162 -7.74 -9.11 7.92
CA GLU A 162 -6.61 -9.88 7.47
C GLU A 162 -6.15 -9.42 6.09
N MET A 163 -4.84 -9.43 5.89
CA MET A 163 -4.20 -9.23 4.59
C MET A 163 -3.59 -10.54 4.11
N ARG A 164 -3.98 -10.97 2.91
CA ARG A 164 -3.48 -12.18 2.24
C ARG A 164 -2.92 -11.81 0.86
N PRO A 165 -1.76 -11.13 0.79
CA PRO A 165 -1.20 -10.72 -0.48
C PRO A 165 -0.79 -11.95 -1.31
N LYS A 166 -1.16 -11.95 -2.60
CA LYS A 166 -0.71 -12.94 -3.59
C LYS A 166 -0.08 -12.23 -4.79
N SER A 167 1.24 -12.14 -4.80
CA SER A 167 1.99 -11.53 -5.89
C SER A 167 2.20 -12.48 -7.07
N LYS A 168 1.89 -12.02 -8.29
CA LYS A 168 2.05 -12.76 -9.56
C LYS A 168 2.86 -11.94 -10.56
N PHE A 169 3.79 -12.60 -11.23
CA PHE A 169 4.48 -12.02 -12.39
C PHE A 169 3.62 -12.14 -13.66
N LEU A 170 3.43 -11.02 -14.38
CA LEU A 170 2.54 -10.94 -15.56
C LEU A 170 3.28 -10.60 -16.86
N GLY A 171 4.61 -10.50 -16.86
CA GLY A 171 5.42 -10.05 -18.01
C GLY A 171 5.99 -8.66 -17.75
N ASN A 172 5.62 -7.64 -18.54
CA ASN A 172 6.01 -6.25 -18.24
C ASN A 172 5.23 -5.64 -17.05
N SER A 173 4.69 -6.47 -16.16
CA SER A 173 3.89 -6.07 -15.01
C SER A 173 3.94 -7.14 -13.93
N ALA A 174 3.71 -6.73 -12.70
CA ALA A 174 3.44 -7.61 -11.57
C ALA A 174 2.16 -7.15 -10.91
N ALA A 175 1.40 -8.09 -10.35
CA ALA A 175 0.18 -7.80 -9.63
C ALA A 175 0.24 -8.42 -8.25
N THR A 176 -0.15 -7.68 -7.23
CA THR A 176 -0.44 -8.23 -5.90
C THR A 176 -1.95 -8.23 -5.72
N VAL A 177 -2.54 -9.41 -5.81
CA VAL A 177 -3.95 -9.61 -5.47
C VAL A 177 -4.04 -9.57 -3.95
N MET A 178 -4.69 -8.54 -3.43
CA MET A 178 -4.91 -8.37 -2.00
C MET A 178 -6.18 -9.14 -1.62
N GLU A 179 -6.02 -10.40 -1.23
CA GLU A 179 -7.12 -11.15 -0.61
C GLU A 179 -7.22 -10.80 0.88
N GLY A 180 -8.31 -11.21 1.50
CA GLY A 180 -8.66 -10.88 2.88
C GLY A 180 -9.84 -9.91 2.95
N PHE A 181 -10.05 -9.34 4.13
CA PHE A 181 -11.16 -8.44 4.39
C PHE A 181 -10.82 -7.49 5.55
N THR A 182 -11.48 -6.34 5.54
CA THR A 182 -11.61 -5.47 6.71
C THR A 182 -13.06 -5.48 7.16
N HIS A 183 -13.29 -5.79 8.41
CA HIS A 183 -14.58 -5.67 9.09
C HIS A 183 -14.54 -4.45 9.99
N ILE A 184 -15.50 -3.55 9.83
CA ILE A 184 -15.66 -2.34 10.63
C ILE A 184 -16.99 -2.43 11.36
N GLU A 185 -16.96 -2.26 12.68
CA GLU A 185 -18.12 -2.31 13.56
C GLU A 185 -18.15 -1.07 14.45
N PHE A 186 -19.36 -0.53 14.62
CA PHE A 186 -19.64 0.47 15.64
C PHE A 186 -20.25 -0.20 16.87
N THR A 187 -19.56 -0.19 18.01
CA THR A 187 -19.95 -0.96 19.21
C THR A 187 -21.25 -0.47 19.85
N ASN A 188 -21.66 0.77 19.57
CA ASN A 188 -22.96 1.34 19.97
C ASN A 188 -24.09 1.06 18.95
N ARG A 189 -23.81 0.38 17.84
CA ARG A 189 -24.79 -0.05 16.82
C ARG A 189 -24.63 -1.56 16.54
N PRO A 190 -24.99 -2.43 17.50
CA PRO A 190 -24.88 -3.87 17.30
C PRO A 190 -25.71 -4.33 16.09
N GLY A 191 -25.10 -5.15 15.24
CA GLY A 191 -25.72 -5.68 14.01
C GLY A 191 -25.54 -4.81 12.77
N GLU A 192 -24.89 -3.65 12.88
CA GLU A 192 -24.47 -2.84 11.72
C GLU A 192 -22.99 -3.09 11.42
N GLU A 193 -22.73 -3.81 10.32
CA GLU A 193 -21.41 -4.28 9.95
C GLU A 193 -21.01 -3.85 8.54
N TYR A 194 -19.76 -3.42 8.38
CA TYR A 194 -19.20 -3.07 7.08
C TYR A 194 -18.04 -4.00 6.75
N VAL A 195 -18.19 -4.79 5.69
CA VAL A 195 -17.12 -5.66 5.17
C VAL A 195 -16.54 -5.04 3.91
N VAL A 196 -15.26 -4.72 3.95
CA VAL A 196 -14.54 -4.05 2.86
C VAL A 196 -13.46 -4.95 2.29
N SER A 197 -13.50 -5.15 0.97
CA SER A 197 -12.48 -5.88 0.21
C SER A 197 -11.36 -4.96 -0.24
N LEU A 198 -10.16 -5.50 -0.45
CA LEU A 198 -8.98 -4.76 -0.91
C LEU A 198 -8.84 -4.83 -2.46
N PRO A 199 -8.48 -3.74 -3.15
CA PRO A 199 -8.15 -3.75 -4.57
C PRO A 199 -6.88 -4.53 -4.87
N THR A 200 -6.75 -4.98 -6.12
CA THR A 200 -5.47 -5.51 -6.63
C THR A 200 -4.52 -4.37 -6.94
N VAL A 201 -3.28 -4.48 -6.46
CA VAL A 201 -2.21 -3.51 -6.72
C VAL A 201 -1.38 -3.98 -7.90
N TYR A 202 -1.10 -3.09 -8.86
CA TYR A 202 -0.28 -3.40 -10.03
C TYR A 202 0.98 -2.54 -10.05
N VAL A 203 2.08 -3.15 -10.45
CA VAL A 203 3.28 -2.46 -10.93
C VAL A 203 3.39 -2.70 -12.42
N ARG A 204 3.58 -1.63 -13.20
CA ARG A 204 3.77 -1.67 -14.66
C ARG A 204 5.20 -1.27 -14.99
N GLY A 205 5.64 -1.49 -16.22
CA GLY A 205 6.94 -1.00 -16.67
C GLY A 205 8.18 -1.71 -16.12
N ILE A 206 8.02 -2.88 -15.49
CA ILE A 206 9.12 -3.57 -14.78
C ILE A 206 10.29 -3.95 -15.71
N LEU A 207 10.01 -4.23 -16.99
CA LEU A 207 11.01 -4.56 -18.00
C LEU A 207 11.26 -3.42 -18.98
N PHE A 208 10.19 -2.73 -19.39
CA PHE A 208 10.24 -1.68 -20.40
C PHE A 208 9.34 -0.52 -20.01
N GLY A 209 9.92 0.68 -19.98
CA GLY A 209 9.24 1.92 -19.59
C GLY A 209 9.65 2.39 -18.18
N THR A 210 8.91 3.37 -17.66
CA THR A 210 9.05 3.85 -16.29
C THR A 210 8.14 3.02 -15.39
N MET A 211 8.65 2.62 -14.22
CA MET A 211 7.87 1.94 -13.19
C MET A 211 7.03 2.92 -12.39
#